data_AF-A0A1S1PYG4-F1
#
_entry.id   AF-A0A1S1PYG4-F1
#
_cell.length_a   1.000
_cell.length_b   1.000
_cell.length_c   1.000
_cell.angle_alpha   90.00
_cell.angle_beta   90.00
_cell.angle_gamma   90.00
#
_symmetry.space_group_name_H-M   'P 1'
#
loop_
_entity.id
_entity.type
_entity.pdbx_description
1 polymer ?
#
loop_
_entity_poly.entity_id
_entity_poly.type
_entity_poly.pdbx_seq_one_letter_code
_entity_poly.pdbx_strand_id
1 'polypeptide(L)'
;MALGARLDRAQQSRPRIAFPLAVIYKFAEDQGGYLAALIAFYGFLSLFPLLLLLTTGLGFVLAGHPDIQEQVVSSALSQFPIIGDQLRSDVQALRGSAVAVAIGVLGSIWGSLGVARALGNALDTVWAVPRRSRPNPFFARVRSFGLIGLFGLGVVLTTLLSAITTRAGDLGTGLGAGAQVLAVVLGIAGNTGLILMAFRLLTVKSVTFGQILPGAAIAALGWQLLQSAGTYLLQYQLQGRTQVYGLFALVLGLMTWLYLLAAVIVFAMEINTVRAGRLYPRALLTPFVDDVVLTDSDRRVYTSYAQAEQFKSFQQVDVSFDDVSVGDASSGDASVDQDRPMELTHAMRTTGTCRRFRPDPVPDDVLVAAFDAARFGPQGGNRQPVRFVVVRDPERRRVLANLYLARWQPYLDERGISTPTEADHFARTLADVPVLVVVCAKLAALHPTDTELDRLSIVGGASVYPIVQNLCLALRGAGVATALTTLLVADEPKVAELLDIPDGYATAAHLAVGYPERGFPSNLRRRPVEELVFGEAFGRPLGEAG
;
A
#
# COMPACT_ATOMS: atom_id res chain seq x y z
N MET A 1 -21.67 -15.47 13.06
CA MET A 1 -20.88 -14.25 13.37
C MET A 1 -20.01 -14.39 14.63
N ALA A 2 -20.52 -14.88 15.78
CA ALA A 2 -19.79 -14.83 17.06
C ALA A 2 -18.55 -15.74 17.21
N LEU A 3 -18.51 -16.92 16.57
CA LEU A 3 -17.36 -17.84 16.68
C LEU A 3 -16.14 -17.35 15.86
N GLY A 4 -16.39 -16.87 14.63
CA GLY A 4 -15.35 -16.35 13.73
C GLY A 4 -14.62 -15.16 14.34
N ALA A 5 -15.35 -14.16 14.84
CA ALA A 5 -14.76 -12.99 15.50
C ALA A 5 -13.95 -13.34 16.77
N ARG A 6 -14.36 -14.39 17.52
CA ARG A 6 -13.61 -14.86 18.70
C ARG A 6 -12.32 -15.57 18.32
N LEU A 7 -12.35 -16.40 17.28
CA LEU A 7 -11.17 -17.09 16.75
C LEU A 7 -10.18 -16.08 16.15
N ASP A 8 -10.69 -15.10 15.40
CA ASP A 8 -9.91 -14.02 14.82
C ASP A 8 -9.19 -13.23 15.93
N ARG A 9 -9.91 -12.76 16.95
CA ARG A 9 -9.30 -12.04 18.09
C ARG A 9 -8.28 -12.89 18.88
N ALA A 10 -8.54 -14.18 19.03
CA ALA A 10 -7.61 -15.12 19.68
C ALA A 10 -6.34 -15.39 18.86
N GLN A 11 -6.44 -15.40 17.53
CA GLN A 11 -5.29 -15.50 16.63
C GLN A 11 -4.50 -14.18 16.62
N GLN A 12 -5.16 -13.03 16.54
CA GLN A 12 -4.52 -11.72 16.45
C GLN A 12 -3.73 -11.37 17.72
N SER A 13 -4.22 -11.78 18.89
CA SER A 13 -3.53 -11.60 20.17
C SER A 13 -2.30 -12.50 20.37
N ARG A 14 -2.07 -13.49 19.50
CA ARG A 14 -0.98 -14.47 19.61
C ARG A 14 -0.04 -14.38 18.40
N PRO A 15 1.08 -13.63 18.49
CA PRO A 15 2.03 -13.47 17.38
C PRO A 15 2.54 -14.79 16.79
N ARG A 16 2.67 -15.84 17.62
CA ARG A 16 3.11 -17.18 17.18
C ARG A 16 2.15 -17.87 16.21
N ILE A 17 0.87 -17.52 16.23
CA ILE A 17 -0.15 -18.02 15.30
C ILE A 17 -0.36 -17.03 14.17
N ALA A 18 -0.37 -15.73 14.50
CA ALA A 18 -0.62 -14.68 13.51
C ALA A 18 0.47 -14.57 12.45
N PHE A 19 1.73 -14.76 12.84
CA PHE A 19 2.85 -14.65 11.90
C PHE A 19 2.84 -15.75 10.83
N PRO A 20 2.78 -17.06 11.15
CA PRO A 20 2.67 -18.10 10.14
C PRO A 20 1.42 -17.96 9.26
N LEU A 21 0.29 -17.55 9.84
CA LEU A 21 -0.93 -17.32 9.07
C LEU A 21 -0.74 -16.21 8.03
N ALA A 22 -0.16 -15.08 8.43
CA ALA A 22 0.11 -13.97 7.52
C ALA A 22 1.07 -14.37 6.38
N VAL A 23 2.05 -15.23 6.65
CA VAL A 23 2.95 -15.79 5.62
C VAL A 23 2.19 -16.67 4.64
N ILE A 24 1.30 -17.53 5.11
CA ILE A 24 0.47 -18.40 4.25
C ILE A 24 -0.47 -17.56 3.38
N TYR A 25 -1.11 -16.54 3.96
CA TYR A 25 -2.00 -15.64 3.22
C TYR A 25 -1.24 -14.86 2.17
N LYS A 26 -0.10 -14.26 2.53
CA LYS A 26 0.71 -13.53 1.55
C LYS A 26 1.21 -14.45 0.44
N PHE A 27 1.68 -15.67 0.76
CA PHE A 27 2.08 -16.65 -0.25
C PHE A 27 0.94 -16.99 -1.23
N ALA A 28 -0.30 -17.12 -0.74
CA ALA A 28 -1.45 -17.36 -1.60
C ALA A 28 -1.82 -16.12 -2.44
N GLU A 29 -1.87 -14.93 -1.82
CA GLU A 29 -2.19 -13.64 -2.46
C GLU A 29 -1.17 -13.27 -3.56
N ASP A 30 0.13 -13.53 -3.33
CA ASP A 30 1.22 -13.27 -4.29
C ASP A 30 1.35 -14.36 -5.38
N GLN A 31 0.46 -15.35 -5.35
CA GLN A 31 0.51 -16.51 -6.24
C GLN A 31 1.85 -17.28 -6.13
N GLY A 32 2.34 -17.46 -4.90
CA GLY A 32 3.63 -18.10 -4.60
C GLY A 32 3.80 -19.49 -5.23
N GLY A 33 2.71 -20.25 -5.39
CA GLY A 33 2.72 -21.51 -6.13
C GLY A 33 3.09 -21.33 -7.61
N TYR A 34 2.56 -20.31 -8.29
CA TYR A 34 2.94 -20.01 -9.67
C TYR A 34 4.36 -19.47 -9.77
N LEU A 35 4.82 -18.67 -8.79
CA LEU A 35 6.21 -18.23 -8.72
C LEU A 35 7.18 -19.41 -8.58
N ALA A 36 6.86 -20.37 -7.70
CA ALA A 36 7.63 -21.59 -7.51
C ALA A 36 7.65 -22.45 -8.79
N ALA A 37 6.51 -22.59 -9.46
CA ALA A 37 6.42 -23.29 -10.74
C ALA A 37 7.28 -22.63 -11.83
N LEU A 38 7.29 -21.30 -11.92
CA LEU A 38 8.13 -20.56 -12.87
C LEU A 38 9.61 -20.80 -12.61
N ILE A 39 10.04 -20.73 -11.34
CA ILE A 39 11.44 -21.01 -10.95
C ILE A 39 11.80 -22.46 -11.28
N ALA A 40 10.93 -23.42 -10.95
CA ALA A 40 11.17 -24.84 -11.22
C ALA A 40 11.25 -25.16 -12.72
N PHE A 41 10.38 -24.55 -13.54
CA PHE A 41 10.38 -24.70 -14.98
C PHE A 41 11.69 -24.22 -15.61
N TYR A 42 12.13 -22.99 -15.30
CA TYR A 42 13.42 -22.50 -15.78
C TYR A 42 14.59 -23.25 -15.16
N GLY A 43 14.46 -23.72 -13.92
CA GLY A 43 15.45 -24.56 -13.24
C GLY A 43 15.69 -25.87 -13.99
N PHE A 44 14.61 -26.58 -14.31
CA PHE A 44 14.62 -27.82 -15.08
C PHE A 44 15.28 -27.61 -16.45
N LEU A 45 14.85 -26.56 -17.15
CA LEU A 45 15.36 -26.25 -18.48
C LEU A 45 16.83 -25.81 -18.48
N SER A 46 17.31 -25.21 -17.39
CA SER A 46 18.72 -24.84 -17.22
C SER A 46 19.62 -26.01 -16.84
N LEU A 47 19.07 -27.10 -16.29
CA LEU A 47 19.82 -28.16 -15.64
C LEU A 47 20.75 -28.91 -16.61
N PHE A 48 20.22 -29.43 -17.72
CA PHE A 48 21.02 -30.19 -18.68
C PHE A 48 22.10 -29.35 -19.37
N PRO A 49 21.79 -28.15 -19.88
CA PRO A 49 22.84 -27.32 -20.48
C PRO A 49 23.90 -26.89 -19.47
N LEU A 50 23.52 -26.60 -18.21
CA LEU A 50 24.46 -26.23 -17.16
C LEU A 50 25.38 -27.40 -16.79
N LEU A 51 24.85 -28.63 -16.72
CA LEU A 51 25.65 -29.84 -16.50
C LEU A 51 26.61 -30.10 -17.67
N LEU A 52 26.18 -29.86 -18.91
CA LEU A 52 27.06 -29.98 -20.07
C LEU A 52 28.18 -28.94 -20.03
N LEU A 53 27.85 -27.69 -19.69
CA LEU A 53 28.83 -26.62 -19.51
C LEU A 53 29.82 -26.95 -18.38
N LEU A 54 29.31 -27.43 -17.25
CA LEU A 54 30.12 -27.83 -16.09
C LEU A 54 31.09 -28.95 -16.47
N THR A 55 30.60 -30.03 -17.08
CA THR A 55 31.44 -31.18 -17.44
C THR A 55 32.45 -30.86 -18.53
N THR A 56 32.06 -30.08 -19.54
CA THR A 56 32.96 -29.62 -20.62
C THR A 56 34.00 -28.65 -20.09
N GLY A 57 33.58 -27.65 -19.30
CA GLY A 57 34.45 -26.63 -18.73
C GLY A 57 35.47 -27.23 -17.76
N LEU A 58 35.03 -28.12 -16.86
CA LEU A 58 35.94 -28.87 -15.99
C LEU A 58 36.90 -29.76 -16.79
N GLY A 59 36.44 -30.36 -17.90
CA GLY A 59 37.30 -31.16 -18.77
C GLY A 59 38.45 -30.35 -19.40
N PHE A 60 38.24 -29.05 -19.65
CA PHE A 60 39.27 -28.15 -20.14
C PHE A 60 40.15 -27.59 -19.01
N VAL A 61 39.54 -27.11 -17.92
CA VAL A 61 40.25 -26.44 -16.80
C VAL A 61 41.04 -27.42 -15.95
N LEU A 62 40.50 -28.62 -15.71
CA LEU A 62 41.15 -29.69 -14.95
C LEU A 62 41.71 -30.78 -15.87
N ALA A 63 42.13 -30.41 -17.08
CA ALA A 63 42.85 -31.31 -17.97
C ALA A 63 44.08 -31.88 -17.23
N GLY A 64 44.03 -33.16 -16.87
CA GLY A 64 45.07 -33.86 -16.09
C GLY A 64 44.71 -34.24 -14.65
N HIS A 65 43.55 -33.82 -14.12
CA HIS A 65 43.07 -34.21 -12.77
C HIS A 65 41.66 -34.82 -12.82
N PRO A 66 41.50 -36.03 -13.38
CA PRO A 66 40.18 -36.67 -13.55
C PRO A 66 39.45 -36.89 -12.22
N ASP A 67 40.20 -37.16 -11.14
CA ASP A 67 39.63 -37.41 -9.81
C ASP A 67 38.90 -36.18 -9.26
N ILE A 68 39.48 -34.98 -9.45
CA ILE A 68 38.87 -33.73 -8.99
C ILE A 68 37.65 -33.38 -9.87
N GLN A 69 37.73 -33.64 -11.18
CA GLN A 69 36.59 -33.46 -12.07
C GLN A 69 35.40 -34.34 -11.66
N GLU A 70 35.64 -35.61 -11.33
CA GLU A 70 34.60 -36.53 -10.87
C GLU A 70 34.05 -36.13 -9.48
N GLN A 71 34.89 -35.63 -8.58
CA GLN A 71 34.45 -35.09 -7.29
C GLN A 71 33.53 -33.87 -7.44
N VAL A 72 33.83 -32.93 -8.34
CA VAL A 72 32.98 -31.75 -8.56
C VAL A 72 31.64 -32.15 -9.18
N VAL A 73 31.65 -33.04 -10.18
CA VAL A 73 30.42 -33.51 -10.84
C VAL A 73 29.55 -34.33 -9.87
N SER A 74 30.15 -35.24 -9.09
CA SER A 74 29.42 -36.03 -8.10
C SER A 74 28.84 -35.16 -6.98
N SER A 75 29.59 -34.15 -6.52
CA SER A 75 29.13 -33.16 -5.54
C SER A 75 27.98 -32.29 -6.06
N ALA A 76 27.98 -31.91 -7.34
CA ALA A 76 26.87 -31.17 -7.94
C ALA A 76 25.61 -32.04 -8.11
N LEU A 77 25.77 -33.30 -8.52
CA LEU A 77 24.65 -34.23 -8.71
C LEU A 77 24.06 -34.75 -7.40
N SER A 78 24.84 -34.81 -6.31
CA SER A 78 24.33 -35.20 -4.98
C SER A 78 23.33 -34.21 -4.39
N GLN A 79 23.23 -33.01 -4.97
CA GLN A 79 22.18 -32.03 -4.64
C GLN A 79 20.79 -32.47 -5.13
N PHE A 80 20.71 -33.49 -5.99
CA PHE A 80 19.47 -34.03 -6.56
C PHE A 80 19.28 -35.49 -6.11
N PRO A 81 18.83 -35.76 -4.88
CA PRO A 81 18.83 -37.10 -4.30
C PRO A 81 18.09 -38.12 -5.17
N ILE A 82 16.91 -37.78 -5.71
CA ILE A 82 16.03 -38.72 -6.42
C ILE A 82 16.59 -39.15 -7.79
N ILE A 83 17.42 -38.31 -8.42
CA ILE A 83 17.64 -38.35 -9.87
C ILE A 83 19.14 -38.24 -10.24
N GLY A 84 20.00 -37.97 -9.27
CA GLY A 84 21.44 -37.74 -9.49
C GLY A 84 22.13 -38.88 -10.24
N ASP A 85 21.83 -40.14 -9.93
CA ASP A 85 22.46 -41.29 -10.58
C ASP A 85 21.98 -41.50 -12.03
N GLN A 86 20.70 -41.26 -12.32
CA GLN A 86 20.16 -41.31 -13.69
C GLN A 86 20.68 -40.15 -14.54
N LEU A 87 20.82 -38.95 -13.96
CA LEU A 87 21.47 -37.81 -14.60
C LEU A 87 22.95 -38.09 -14.93
N ARG A 88 23.65 -38.82 -14.05
CA ARG A 88 25.08 -39.13 -14.25
C ARG A 88 25.31 -39.95 -15.52
N SER A 89 24.49 -40.97 -15.78
CA SER A 89 24.61 -41.81 -16.97
C SER A 89 24.37 -41.03 -18.27
N ASP A 90 23.38 -40.14 -18.28
CA ASP A 90 23.01 -39.38 -19.48
C ASP A 90 24.05 -38.29 -19.81
N VAL A 91 24.67 -37.69 -18.79
CA VAL A 91 25.68 -36.63 -18.97
C VAL A 91 27.01 -37.18 -19.53
N GLN A 92 27.41 -38.40 -19.16
CA GLN A 92 28.64 -39.00 -19.69
C GLN A 92 28.57 -39.27 -21.20
N ALA A 93 27.38 -39.49 -21.75
CA ALA A 93 27.15 -39.71 -23.18
C ALA A 93 27.38 -38.46 -24.06
N LEU A 94 27.41 -37.26 -23.47
CA LEU A 94 27.50 -35.99 -24.20
C LEU A 94 28.94 -35.45 -24.38
N ARG A 95 29.97 -36.19 -23.94
CA ARG A 95 31.38 -35.77 -24.10
C ARG A 95 31.85 -35.92 -25.56
N GLY A 96 32.25 -34.81 -26.19
CA GLY A 96 33.12 -34.85 -27.39
C GLY A 96 32.65 -34.15 -28.68
N SER A 97 31.50 -33.46 -28.70
CA SER A 97 31.05 -32.72 -29.90
C SER A 97 31.12 -31.21 -29.70
N ALA A 98 31.89 -30.50 -30.53
CA ALA A 98 31.99 -29.03 -30.50
C ALA A 98 30.61 -28.34 -30.71
N VAL A 99 29.73 -28.97 -31.50
CA VAL A 99 28.36 -28.51 -31.70
C VAL A 99 27.52 -28.71 -30.44
N ALA A 100 27.67 -29.85 -29.75
CA ALA A 100 26.99 -30.09 -28.47
C ALA A 100 27.45 -29.10 -27.40
N VAL A 101 28.75 -28.76 -27.36
CA VAL A 101 29.30 -27.73 -26.48
C VAL A 101 28.71 -26.36 -26.79
N ALA A 102 28.65 -25.95 -28.06
CA ALA A 102 28.05 -24.68 -28.45
C ALA A 102 26.56 -24.60 -28.07
N ILE A 103 25.78 -25.67 -28.32
CA ILE A 103 24.36 -25.76 -27.95
C ILE A 103 24.20 -25.74 -26.42
N GLY A 104 25.06 -26.44 -25.67
CA GLY A 104 25.05 -26.43 -24.21
C GLY A 104 25.41 -25.09 -23.60
N VAL A 105 26.37 -24.37 -24.19
CA VAL A 105 26.72 -23.01 -23.78
C VAL A 105 25.53 -22.07 -24.01
N LEU A 106 24.94 -22.08 -25.21
CA LEU A 106 23.78 -21.23 -25.52
C LEU A 106 22.57 -21.57 -24.65
N GLY A 107 22.27 -22.86 -24.49
CA GLY A 107 21.18 -23.35 -23.65
C GLY A 107 21.39 -23.06 -22.16
N SER A 108 22.63 -23.13 -21.66
CA SER A 108 22.93 -22.86 -20.25
C SER A 108 22.83 -21.38 -19.94
N ILE A 109 23.32 -20.52 -20.84
CA ILE A 109 23.14 -19.07 -20.71
C ILE A 109 21.64 -18.75 -20.73
N TRP A 110 20.87 -19.31 -21.67
CA TRP A 110 19.44 -19.02 -21.75
C TRP A 110 18.66 -19.52 -20.52
N GLY A 111 18.89 -20.76 -20.09
CA GLY A 111 18.24 -21.34 -18.92
C GLY A 111 18.64 -20.68 -17.60
N SER A 112 19.93 -20.43 -17.38
CA SER A 112 20.43 -19.80 -16.14
C SER A 112 19.97 -18.34 -16.01
N LEU A 113 19.92 -17.59 -17.11
CA LEU A 113 19.29 -16.27 -17.13
C LEU A 113 17.79 -16.37 -16.84
N GLY A 114 17.12 -17.44 -17.30
CA GLY A 114 15.73 -17.74 -16.97
C GLY A 114 15.50 -17.90 -15.47
N VAL A 115 16.30 -18.73 -14.78
CA VAL A 115 16.20 -18.95 -13.33
C VAL A 115 16.43 -17.66 -12.55
N ALA A 116 17.48 -16.90 -12.90
CA ALA A 116 17.77 -15.65 -12.23
C ALA A 116 16.66 -14.60 -12.43
N ARG A 117 16.04 -14.55 -13.61
CA ARG A 117 14.87 -13.69 -13.87
C ARG A 117 13.64 -14.16 -13.12
N ALA A 118 13.40 -15.47 -13.04
CA ALA A 118 12.28 -16.02 -12.28
C ALA A 118 12.41 -15.70 -10.79
N LEU A 119 13.61 -15.86 -10.21
CA LEU A 119 13.91 -15.48 -8.82
C LEU A 119 13.80 -13.96 -8.61
N GLY A 120 14.33 -13.15 -9.53
CA GLY A 120 14.20 -11.70 -9.49
C GLY A 120 12.75 -11.24 -9.54
N ASN A 121 11.95 -11.82 -10.44
CA ASN A 121 10.51 -11.55 -10.54
C ASN A 121 9.77 -12.00 -9.28
N ALA A 122 10.11 -13.16 -8.71
CA ALA A 122 9.53 -13.61 -7.45
C ALA A 122 9.82 -12.61 -6.32
N LEU A 123 11.07 -12.14 -6.19
CA LEU A 123 11.41 -11.10 -5.21
C LEU A 123 10.69 -9.78 -5.47
N ASP A 124 10.61 -9.33 -6.73
CA ASP A 124 9.90 -8.09 -7.08
C ASP A 124 8.40 -8.17 -6.77
N THR A 125 7.77 -9.33 -7.00
CA THR A 125 6.36 -9.59 -6.63
C THR A 125 6.20 -9.65 -5.11
N VAL A 126 7.00 -10.47 -4.43
CA VAL A 126 6.88 -10.69 -2.98
C VAL A 126 7.09 -9.40 -2.21
N TRP A 127 8.08 -8.58 -2.58
CA TRP A 127 8.33 -7.28 -1.98
C TRP A 127 7.41 -6.15 -2.44
N ALA A 128 6.42 -6.44 -3.31
CA ALA A 128 5.50 -5.49 -3.92
C ALA A 128 6.23 -4.29 -4.53
N VAL A 129 7.28 -4.55 -5.32
CA VAL A 129 8.12 -3.51 -5.94
C VAL A 129 7.34 -2.85 -7.09
N PRO A 130 7.13 -1.52 -7.06
CA PRO A 130 6.51 -0.78 -8.15
C PRO A 130 7.16 -1.07 -9.49
N ARG A 131 6.38 -1.34 -10.54
CA ARG A 131 6.91 -1.66 -11.88
C ARG A 131 7.92 -0.63 -12.39
N ARG A 132 7.70 0.65 -12.08
CA ARG A 132 8.63 1.76 -12.41
C ARG A 132 10.02 1.62 -11.77
N SER A 133 10.11 0.98 -10.61
CA SER A 133 11.33 0.86 -9.81
C SER A 133 12.10 -0.42 -10.11
N ARG A 134 11.50 -1.36 -10.88
CA ARG A 134 12.16 -2.61 -11.27
C ARG A 134 13.36 -2.33 -12.19
N PRO A 135 14.41 -3.18 -12.17
CA PRO A 135 15.61 -2.93 -12.94
C PRO A 135 15.32 -2.91 -14.43
N ASN A 136 15.99 -2.02 -15.15
CA ASN A 136 15.93 -2.07 -16.62
C ASN A 136 16.51 -3.41 -17.14
N PRO A 137 16.22 -3.79 -18.39
CA PRO A 137 16.64 -5.09 -18.93
C PRO A 137 18.16 -5.34 -18.89
N PHE A 138 18.98 -4.29 -18.90
CA PHE A 138 20.44 -4.40 -18.83
C PHE A 138 20.92 -4.73 -17.42
N PHE A 139 20.53 -3.92 -16.41
CA PHE A 139 20.89 -4.17 -15.01
C PHE A 139 20.30 -5.48 -14.48
N ALA A 140 19.11 -5.86 -14.94
CA ALA A 140 18.53 -7.17 -14.64
C ALA A 140 19.47 -8.31 -15.08
N ARG A 141 20.07 -8.22 -16.27
CA ARG A 141 21.04 -9.22 -16.77
C ARG A 141 22.33 -9.22 -15.98
N VAL A 142 22.86 -8.06 -15.61
CA VAL A 142 24.07 -7.96 -14.77
C VAL A 142 23.86 -8.67 -13.43
N ARG A 143 22.70 -8.46 -12.78
CA ARG A 143 22.33 -9.18 -11.56
C ARG A 143 22.21 -10.69 -11.80
N SER A 144 21.66 -11.12 -12.94
CA SER A 144 21.59 -12.54 -13.30
C SER A 144 22.98 -13.18 -13.44
N PHE A 145 23.93 -12.51 -14.10
CA PHE A 145 25.31 -12.99 -14.17
C PHE A 145 25.99 -13.02 -12.80
N GLY A 146 25.76 -12.00 -11.97
CA GLY A 146 26.22 -12.00 -10.59
C GLY A 146 25.69 -13.18 -9.78
N LEU A 147 24.43 -13.57 -9.98
CA LEU A 147 23.82 -14.71 -9.32
C LEU A 147 24.46 -16.03 -9.76
N ILE A 148 24.68 -16.20 -11.06
CA ILE A 148 25.34 -17.38 -11.62
C ILE A 148 26.77 -17.52 -11.07
N GLY A 149 27.53 -16.42 -11.04
CA GLY A 149 28.88 -16.39 -10.47
C GLY A 149 28.88 -16.72 -8.97
N LEU A 150 27.92 -16.18 -8.22
CA LEU A 150 27.75 -16.45 -6.79
C LEU A 150 27.47 -17.93 -6.51
N PHE A 151 26.50 -18.54 -7.20
CA PHE A 151 26.20 -19.97 -7.03
C PHE A 151 27.33 -20.86 -7.53
N GLY A 152 27.99 -20.50 -8.64
CA GLY A 152 29.16 -21.24 -9.14
C GLY A 152 30.31 -21.26 -8.13
N LEU A 153 30.62 -20.11 -7.53
CA LEU A 153 31.60 -20.03 -6.44
C LEU A 153 31.14 -20.83 -5.20
N GLY A 154 29.85 -20.76 -4.87
CA GLY A 154 29.26 -21.55 -3.79
C GLY A 154 29.49 -23.06 -3.98
N VAL A 155 29.24 -23.59 -5.18
CA VAL A 155 29.49 -25.00 -5.50
C VAL A 155 30.97 -25.34 -5.29
N VAL A 156 31.90 -24.56 -5.84
CA VAL A 156 33.34 -24.78 -5.66
C VAL A 156 33.74 -24.79 -4.17
N LEU A 157 33.27 -23.82 -3.40
CA LEU A 157 33.55 -23.73 -1.97
C LEU A 157 32.98 -24.92 -1.19
N THR A 158 31.76 -25.35 -1.51
CA THR A 158 31.16 -26.53 -0.87
C THR A 158 31.91 -27.82 -1.22
N THR A 159 32.36 -27.98 -2.47
CA THR A 159 33.18 -29.13 -2.87
C THR A 159 34.53 -29.14 -2.14
N LEU A 160 35.19 -27.97 -2.01
CA LEU A 160 36.45 -27.86 -1.25
C LEU A 160 36.24 -28.20 0.22
N LEU A 161 35.15 -27.71 0.83
CA LEU A 161 34.81 -28.03 2.21
C LEU A 161 34.56 -29.53 2.40
N SER A 162 33.77 -30.15 1.52
CA SER A 162 33.54 -31.61 1.54
C SER A 162 34.85 -32.39 1.42
N ALA A 163 35.73 -32.03 0.49
CA ALA A 163 37.02 -32.69 0.30
C ALA A 163 37.93 -32.60 1.54
N ILE A 164 37.93 -31.45 2.24
CA ILE A 164 38.66 -31.27 3.51
C ILE A 164 38.05 -32.16 4.59
N THR A 165 36.72 -32.19 4.71
CA THR A 165 36.05 -33.00 5.74
C THR A 165 36.25 -34.50 5.57
N THR A 166 36.27 -35.01 4.32
CA THR A 166 36.55 -36.42 4.04
C THR A 166 37.98 -36.78 4.45
N ARG A 167 38.98 -35.98 4.06
CA ARG A 167 40.39 -36.23 4.41
C ARG A 167 40.69 -36.06 5.90
N ALA A 168 39.96 -35.19 6.60
CA ALA A 168 40.07 -35.06 8.05
C ALA A 168 39.55 -36.31 8.79
N GLY A 169 38.56 -37.00 8.22
CA GLY A 169 38.08 -38.30 8.72
C GLY A 169 39.14 -39.41 8.64
N ASP A 170 39.98 -39.38 7.60
CA ASP A 170 41.07 -40.34 7.39
C ASP A 170 42.26 -40.15 8.37
N LEU A 171 42.38 -38.97 9.00
CA LEU A 171 43.47 -38.63 9.93
C LEU A 171 43.25 -39.12 11.37
N GLY A 172 42.22 -39.94 11.63
CA GLY A 172 42.10 -40.73 12.87
C GLY A 172 41.87 -39.92 14.16
N THR A 173 41.58 -38.63 14.10
CA THR A 173 41.16 -37.87 15.29
C THR A 173 39.78 -38.37 15.73
N GLY A 174 39.65 -38.93 16.93
CA GLY A 174 38.41 -39.48 17.52
C GLY A 174 37.26 -38.47 17.73
N LEU A 175 37.21 -37.42 16.93
CA LEU A 175 36.18 -36.38 16.86
C LEU A 175 34.99 -36.78 15.96
N GLY A 176 34.89 -38.05 15.53
CA GLY A 176 34.03 -38.49 14.41
C GLY A 176 32.60 -37.92 14.41
N ALA A 177 31.90 -37.94 15.56
CA ALA A 177 30.55 -37.37 15.65
C ALA A 177 30.55 -35.83 15.73
N GLY A 178 31.47 -35.23 16.49
CA GLY A 178 31.57 -33.77 16.65
C GLY A 178 32.01 -33.05 15.36
N ALA A 179 32.94 -33.65 14.62
CA ALA A 179 33.42 -33.15 13.32
C ALA A 179 32.32 -33.25 12.25
N GLN A 180 31.52 -34.33 12.25
CA GLN A 180 30.36 -34.46 11.36
C GLN A 180 29.29 -33.42 11.66
N VAL A 181 28.94 -33.20 12.93
CA VAL A 181 27.99 -32.16 13.32
C VAL A 181 28.51 -30.77 12.94
N LEU A 182 29.79 -30.50 13.17
CA LEU A 182 30.43 -29.23 12.78
C LEU A 182 30.40 -29.02 11.25
N ALA A 183 30.69 -30.06 10.46
CA ALA A 183 30.63 -30.00 9.01
C ALA A 183 29.21 -29.69 8.49
N VAL A 184 28.19 -30.32 9.08
CA VAL A 184 26.78 -30.03 8.75
C VAL A 184 26.41 -28.60 9.11
N VAL A 185 26.79 -28.13 10.32
CA VAL A 185 26.53 -26.75 10.76
C VAL A 185 27.23 -25.73 9.85
N LEU A 186 28.49 -25.96 9.48
CA LEU A 186 29.24 -25.12 8.55
C LEU A 186 28.62 -25.13 7.15
N GLY A 187 28.14 -26.28 6.68
CA GLY A 187 27.41 -26.39 5.41
C GLY A 187 26.12 -25.57 5.42
N ILE A 188 25.31 -25.68 6.48
CA ILE A 188 24.08 -24.88 6.64
C ILE A 188 24.40 -23.39 6.73
N ALA A 189 25.45 -23.00 7.47
CA ALA A 189 25.88 -21.61 7.57
C ALA A 189 26.36 -21.06 6.22
N GLY A 190 27.15 -21.84 5.47
CA GLY A 190 27.60 -21.49 4.12
C GLY A 190 26.43 -21.32 3.14
N ASN A 191 25.49 -22.26 3.12
CA ASN A 191 24.29 -22.18 2.30
C ASN A 191 23.40 -21.00 2.71
N THR A 192 23.28 -20.71 4.01
CA THR A 192 22.57 -19.52 4.50
C THR A 192 23.23 -18.25 3.98
N GLY A 193 24.56 -18.16 4.04
CA GLY A 193 25.32 -17.03 3.49
C GLY A 193 25.15 -16.86 1.98
N LEU A 194 25.15 -17.98 1.24
CA LEU A 194 24.94 -18.00 -0.21
C LEU A 194 23.55 -17.48 -0.59
N ILE A 195 22.50 -18.00 0.06
CA ILE A 195 21.11 -17.58 -0.17
C ILE A 195 20.90 -16.13 0.28
N LEU A 196 21.48 -15.72 1.41
CA LEU A 196 21.44 -14.34 1.89
C LEU A 196 22.02 -13.38 0.86
N MET A 197 23.18 -13.71 0.28
CA MET A 197 23.81 -12.89 -0.75
C MET A 197 23.00 -12.90 -2.05
N ALA A 198 22.42 -14.04 -2.43
CA ALA A 198 21.55 -14.15 -3.59
C ALA A 198 20.30 -13.26 -3.45
N PHE A 199 19.62 -13.32 -2.31
CA PHE A 199 18.49 -12.43 -1.99
C PHE A 199 18.93 -10.97 -2.01
N ARG A 200 20.06 -10.64 -1.37
CA ARG A 200 20.58 -9.26 -1.34
C ARG A 200 20.91 -8.70 -2.72
N LEU A 201 21.44 -9.53 -3.61
CA LEU A 201 21.82 -9.17 -4.98
C LEU A 201 20.60 -8.92 -5.86
N LEU A 202 19.55 -9.74 -5.71
CA LEU A 202 18.37 -9.67 -6.56
C LEU A 202 17.34 -8.66 -6.07
N THR A 203 17.16 -8.50 -4.75
CA THR A 203 16.17 -7.56 -4.19
C THR A 203 16.50 -6.12 -4.56
N VAL A 204 15.55 -5.46 -5.21
CA VAL A 204 15.65 -4.05 -5.64
C VAL A 204 15.47 -3.08 -4.47
N LYS A 205 14.52 -3.39 -3.58
CA LYS A 205 14.19 -2.58 -2.42
C LYS A 205 15.41 -2.47 -1.49
N SER A 206 15.61 -1.32 -0.86
CA SER A 206 16.68 -1.13 0.12
C SER A 206 16.39 -1.93 1.40
N VAL A 207 16.96 -3.12 1.49
CA VAL A 207 16.81 -4.05 2.62
C VAL A 207 18.15 -4.30 3.30
N THR A 208 18.11 -4.44 4.63
CA THR A 208 19.29 -4.74 5.46
C THR A 208 19.53 -6.24 5.57
N PHE A 209 20.77 -6.66 5.85
CA PHE A 209 21.09 -8.09 6.03
C PHE A 209 20.24 -8.75 7.14
N GLY A 210 19.97 -8.04 8.24
CA GLY A 210 19.15 -8.56 9.33
C GLY A 210 17.67 -8.78 8.99
N GLN A 211 17.16 -8.13 7.93
CA GLN A 211 15.79 -8.35 7.44
C GLN A 211 15.67 -9.61 6.57
N ILE A 212 16.75 -9.99 5.87
CA ILE A 212 16.76 -11.10 4.91
C ILE A 212 17.27 -12.41 5.53
N LEU A 213 18.11 -12.30 6.57
CA LEU A 213 18.77 -13.43 7.23
C LEU A 213 17.81 -14.54 7.69
N PRO A 214 16.66 -14.27 8.34
CA PRO A 214 15.81 -15.35 8.83
C PRO A 214 15.25 -16.22 7.70
N GLY A 215 14.79 -15.61 6.61
CA GLY A 215 14.32 -16.35 5.44
C GLY A 215 15.45 -17.12 4.78
N ALA A 216 16.64 -16.53 4.65
CA ALA A 216 17.80 -17.25 4.10
C ALA A 216 18.17 -18.49 4.93
N ALA A 217 18.13 -18.39 6.27
CA ALA A 217 18.38 -19.51 7.15
C ALA A 217 17.28 -20.59 7.04
N ILE A 218 16.02 -20.19 6.96
CA ILE A 218 14.88 -21.11 6.77
C ILE A 218 14.95 -21.81 5.41
N ALA A 219 15.35 -21.10 4.35
CA ALA A 219 15.57 -21.70 3.04
C ALA A 219 16.71 -22.74 3.07
N ALA A 220 17.83 -22.44 3.75
CA ALA A 220 18.93 -23.38 3.90
C ALA A 220 18.54 -24.62 4.72
N LEU A 221 17.78 -24.44 5.80
CA LEU A 221 17.24 -25.54 6.60
C LEU A 221 16.21 -26.36 5.80
N GLY A 222 15.33 -25.70 5.06
CA GLY A 222 14.34 -26.34 4.21
C GLY A 222 14.99 -27.13 3.08
N TRP A 223 16.04 -26.60 2.46
CA TRP A 223 16.90 -27.33 1.52
C TRP A 223 17.44 -28.61 2.17
N GLN A 224 18.05 -28.51 3.36
CA GLN A 224 18.65 -29.65 4.05
C GLN A 224 17.61 -30.72 4.41
N LEU A 225 16.45 -30.30 4.92
CA LEU A 225 15.33 -31.19 5.25
C LEU A 225 14.80 -31.90 4.01
N LEU A 226 14.64 -31.17 2.90
CA LEU A 226 14.17 -31.73 1.65
C LEU A 226 15.19 -32.76 1.11
N GLN A 227 16.49 -32.44 1.14
CA GLN A 227 17.58 -33.36 0.77
C GLN A 227 17.51 -34.66 1.57
N SER A 228 17.42 -34.54 2.90
CA SER A 228 17.34 -35.68 3.81
C SER A 228 16.10 -36.54 3.54
N ALA A 229 14.94 -35.91 3.34
CA ALA A 229 13.69 -36.59 3.04
C ALA A 229 13.73 -37.30 1.68
N GLY A 230 14.31 -36.66 0.65
CA GLY A 230 14.49 -37.26 -0.67
C GLY A 230 15.38 -38.50 -0.63
N THR A 231 16.50 -38.45 0.09
CA THR A 231 17.39 -39.60 0.30
C THR A 231 16.68 -40.74 1.04
N TYR A 232 15.94 -40.43 2.10
CA TYR A 232 15.17 -41.42 2.85
C TYR A 232 14.11 -42.12 1.99
N LEU A 233 13.38 -41.36 1.15
CA LEU A 233 12.34 -41.90 0.28
C LEU A 233 12.90 -42.93 -0.72
N LEU A 234 14.09 -42.66 -1.28
CA LEU A 234 14.77 -43.59 -2.20
C LEU A 234 15.19 -44.87 -1.51
N GLN A 235 15.75 -44.75 -0.30
CA GLN A 235 16.23 -45.89 0.48
C GLN A 235 15.08 -46.81 0.90
N TYR A 236 13.89 -46.27 1.18
CA TYR A 236 12.77 -47.05 1.72
C TYR A 236 11.75 -47.54 0.66
N GLN A 237 11.54 -46.84 -0.46
CA GLN A 237 10.41 -47.12 -1.37
C GLN A 237 10.78 -47.56 -2.80
N LEU A 238 12.03 -47.38 -3.25
CA LEU A 238 12.40 -47.59 -4.65
C LEU A 238 13.33 -48.79 -4.91
N GLN A 239 13.74 -49.53 -3.88
CA GLN A 239 14.65 -50.68 -4.02
C GLN A 239 14.04 -51.94 -4.67
N GLY A 240 12.83 -51.89 -5.26
CA GLY A 240 12.17 -53.09 -5.79
C GLY A 240 11.22 -52.95 -6.98
N ARG A 241 11.11 -51.78 -7.65
CA ARG A 241 10.23 -51.61 -8.82
C ARG A 241 10.90 -50.83 -9.94
N THR A 242 11.67 -51.52 -10.78
CA THR A 242 12.34 -50.92 -11.93
C THR A 242 11.53 -51.09 -13.23
N GLN A 243 11.59 -50.02 -14.03
CA GLN A 243 11.59 -49.98 -15.51
C GLN A 243 10.37 -49.66 -16.37
N VAL A 244 9.12 -49.66 -15.90
CA VAL A 244 8.02 -49.38 -16.86
C VAL A 244 7.80 -47.89 -17.18
N TYR A 245 8.29 -46.96 -16.33
CA TYR A 245 8.05 -45.52 -16.50
C TYR A 245 9.31 -44.63 -16.46
N GLY A 246 10.51 -45.18 -16.66
CA GLY A 246 11.81 -44.55 -16.34
C GLY A 246 11.96 -43.06 -16.68
N LEU A 247 11.85 -42.67 -17.95
CA LEU A 247 12.03 -41.27 -18.38
C LEU A 247 10.88 -40.35 -17.91
N PHE A 248 9.64 -40.84 -17.92
CA PHE A 248 8.49 -40.06 -17.43
C PHE A 248 8.57 -39.82 -15.93
N ALA A 249 8.97 -40.84 -15.15
CA ALA A 249 9.18 -40.75 -13.71
C ALA A 249 10.37 -39.85 -13.36
N LEU A 250 11.44 -39.89 -14.16
CA LEU A 250 12.59 -38.97 -14.06
C LEU A 250 12.13 -37.51 -14.19
N VAL A 251 11.44 -37.17 -15.28
CA VAL A 251 11.00 -35.79 -15.53
C VAL A 251 10.04 -35.33 -14.44
N LEU A 252 9.03 -36.16 -14.10
CA LEU A 252 8.05 -35.82 -13.06
C LEU A 252 8.71 -35.65 -11.69
N GLY A 253 9.62 -36.56 -11.32
CA GLY A 253 10.39 -36.49 -10.09
C GLY A 253 11.24 -35.22 -10.03
N LEU A 254 11.89 -34.85 -11.15
CA LEU A 254 12.80 -33.71 -11.19
C LEU A 254 12.01 -32.41 -11.08
N MET A 255 10.91 -32.30 -11.83
CA MET A 255 10.02 -31.15 -11.74
C MET A 255 9.41 -31.02 -10.35
N THR A 256 8.98 -32.12 -9.73
CA THR A 256 8.43 -32.11 -8.36
C THR A 256 9.49 -31.68 -7.35
N TRP A 257 10.70 -32.22 -7.45
CA TRP A 257 11.83 -31.86 -6.61
C TRP A 257 12.16 -30.37 -6.71
N LEU A 258 12.33 -29.87 -7.94
CA LEU A 258 12.63 -28.48 -8.21
C LEU A 258 11.50 -27.55 -7.76
N TYR A 259 10.24 -27.98 -7.89
CA TYR A 259 9.08 -27.24 -7.40
C TYR A 259 9.07 -27.13 -5.88
N LEU A 260 9.26 -28.23 -5.16
CA LEU A 260 9.30 -28.22 -3.69
C LEU A 260 10.43 -27.32 -3.19
N LEU A 261 11.59 -27.39 -3.84
CA LEU A 261 12.70 -26.52 -3.54
C LEU A 261 12.37 -25.03 -3.80
N ALA A 262 11.81 -24.73 -4.97
CA ALA A 262 11.40 -23.37 -5.31
C ALA A 262 10.34 -22.85 -4.34
N ALA A 263 9.39 -23.69 -3.91
CA ALA A 263 8.38 -23.34 -2.92
C ALA A 263 8.99 -22.99 -1.57
N VAL A 264 9.97 -23.76 -1.08
CA VAL A 264 10.74 -23.42 0.14
C VAL A 264 11.42 -22.06 0.01
N ILE A 265 12.02 -21.77 -1.14
CA ILE A 265 12.68 -20.49 -1.42
C ILE A 265 11.65 -19.34 -1.42
N VAL A 266 10.50 -19.51 -2.07
CA VAL A 266 9.44 -18.49 -2.10
C VAL A 266 8.87 -18.26 -0.70
N PHE A 267 8.58 -19.32 0.07
CA PHE A 267 8.18 -19.18 1.48
C PHE A 267 9.20 -18.42 2.32
N ALA A 268 10.50 -18.66 2.10
CA ALA A 268 11.55 -17.90 2.77
C ALA A 268 11.55 -16.40 2.38
N MET A 269 11.26 -16.07 1.11
CA MET A 269 11.08 -14.68 0.67
C MET A 269 9.87 -14.02 1.37
N GLU A 270 8.77 -14.76 1.51
CA GLU A 270 7.55 -14.30 2.19
C GLU A 270 7.80 -14.01 3.67
N ILE A 271 8.48 -14.92 4.37
CA ILE A 271 8.84 -14.76 5.78
C ILE A 271 9.63 -13.46 6.00
N ASN A 272 10.60 -13.19 5.12
CA ASN A 272 11.38 -11.95 5.18
C ASN A 272 10.50 -10.73 5.00
N THR A 273 9.59 -10.75 4.02
CA THR A 273 8.73 -9.61 3.69
C THR A 273 7.68 -9.35 4.77
N VAL A 274 7.01 -10.39 5.27
CA VAL A 274 6.03 -10.29 6.36
C VAL A 274 6.69 -9.73 7.62
N ARG A 275 7.89 -10.21 7.95
CA ARG A 275 8.64 -9.73 9.11
C ARG A 275 9.12 -8.30 8.93
N ALA A 276 9.75 -7.98 7.80
CA ALA A 276 10.32 -6.66 7.55
C ALA A 276 9.25 -5.58 7.38
N GLY A 277 8.12 -5.91 6.74
CA GLY A 277 6.98 -5.01 6.53
C GLY A 277 5.97 -4.96 7.68
N ARG A 278 6.18 -5.75 8.75
CA ARG A 278 5.22 -5.91 9.87
C ARG A 278 3.80 -6.19 9.36
N LEU A 279 3.67 -7.17 8.47
CA LEU A 279 2.43 -7.51 7.77
C LEU A 279 1.56 -8.52 8.56
N TYR A 280 1.66 -8.51 9.89
CA TYR A 280 0.92 -9.36 10.81
C TYR A 280 0.57 -8.57 12.09
N PRO A 281 -0.54 -8.87 12.77
CA PRO A 281 -1.56 -9.88 12.44
C PRO A 281 -2.45 -9.44 11.27
N ARG A 282 -3.02 -10.41 10.53
CA ARG A 282 -4.03 -10.22 9.46
C ARG A 282 -5.38 -10.74 9.96
N ALA A 283 -6.48 -10.17 9.50
CA ALA A 283 -7.81 -10.71 9.81
C ALA A 283 -8.02 -12.10 9.18
N LEU A 284 -8.68 -12.99 9.91
CA LEU A 284 -8.78 -14.42 9.57
C LEU A 284 -9.64 -14.70 8.34
N LEU A 285 -10.68 -13.89 8.11
CA LEU A 285 -11.63 -14.12 7.02
C LEU A 285 -11.35 -13.29 5.76
N THR A 286 -10.34 -12.41 5.80
CA THR A 286 -10.04 -11.47 4.70
C THR A 286 -9.88 -12.13 3.33
N PRO A 287 -9.23 -13.30 3.19
CA PRO A 287 -9.11 -13.95 1.88
C PRO A 287 -10.41 -14.58 1.35
N PHE A 288 -11.47 -14.67 2.17
CA PHE A 288 -12.64 -15.51 1.88
C PHE A 288 -13.95 -14.73 1.79
N VAL A 289 -14.06 -13.57 2.45
CA VAL A 289 -15.28 -12.76 2.49
C VAL A 289 -14.96 -11.27 2.47
N ASP A 290 -15.86 -10.47 1.90
CA ASP A 290 -15.70 -9.01 1.81
C ASP A 290 -16.09 -8.28 3.11
N ASP A 291 -17.00 -8.85 3.90
CA ASP A 291 -17.47 -8.29 5.17
C ASP A 291 -16.49 -8.60 6.32
N VAL A 292 -15.36 -7.90 6.34
CA VAL A 292 -14.33 -8.01 7.38
C VAL A 292 -13.79 -6.65 7.80
N VAL A 293 -13.48 -6.53 9.09
CA VAL A 293 -12.73 -5.39 9.60
C VAL A 293 -11.25 -5.61 9.32
N LEU A 294 -10.71 -4.85 8.36
CA LEU A 294 -9.30 -4.93 7.98
C LEU A 294 -8.40 -4.44 9.12
N THR A 295 -7.39 -5.24 9.47
CA THR A 295 -6.32 -4.79 10.36
C THR A 295 -5.40 -3.79 9.65
N ASP A 296 -4.58 -3.05 10.40
CA ASP A 296 -3.56 -2.18 9.78
C ASP A 296 -2.59 -2.96 8.88
N SER A 297 -2.35 -4.23 9.19
CA SER A 297 -1.51 -5.10 8.36
C SER A 297 -2.19 -5.43 7.04
N ASP A 298 -3.50 -5.72 7.05
CA ASP A 298 -4.28 -5.94 5.83
C ASP A 298 -4.23 -4.70 4.94
N ARG A 299 -4.48 -3.52 5.52
CA ARG A 299 -4.41 -2.23 4.81
C ARG A 299 -3.04 -1.98 4.20
N ARG A 300 -1.95 -2.25 4.94
CA ARG A 300 -0.57 -2.15 4.40
C ARG A 300 -0.34 -3.09 3.22
N VAL A 301 -0.81 -4.34 3.31
CA VAL A 301 -0.64 -5.32 2.23
C VAL A 301 -1.41 -4.89 0.98
N TYR A 302 -2.69 -4.60 1.10
CA TYR A 302 -3.52 -4.19 -0.04
C TYR A 302 -3.07 -2.86 -0.66
N THR A 303 -2.63 -1.91 0.17
CA THR A 303 -1.98 -0.69 -0.32
C THR A 303 -0.73 -1.01 -1.14
N SER A 304 0.10 -1.93 -0.66
CA SER A 304 1.33 -2.30 -1.36
C SER A 304 1.07 -2.96 -2.72
N TYR A 305 0.00 -3.74 -2.85
CA TYR A 305 -0.38 -4.35 -4.14
C TYR A 305 -0.83 -3.31 -5.15
N ALA A 306 -1.67 -2.36 -4.76
CA ALA A 306 -2.07 -1.28 -5.66
C ALA A 306 -0.86 -0.41 -6.07
N GLN A 307 0.04 -0.10 -5.14
CA GLN A 307 1.26 0.66 -5.43
C GLN A 307 2.26 -0.12 -6.30
N ALA A 308 2.27 -1.45 -6.23
CA ALA A 308 3.13 -2.29 -7.07
C ALA A 308 2.80 -2.13 -8.57
N GLU A 309 1.55 -1.80 -8.90
CA GLU A 309 1.06 -1.56 -10.27
C GLU A 309 1.37 -0.14 -10.81
N GLN A 310 2.18 0.67 -10.12
CA GLN A 310 2.67 1.94 -10.68
C GLN A 310 3.65 1.72 -11.85
N PHE A 311 3.26 2.11 -13.06
CA PHE A 311 4.04 1.98 -14.30
C PHE A 311 4.97 3.15 -14.56
N LYS A 312 4.61 4.37 -14.13
CA LYS A 312 5.33 5.62 -14.43
C LYS A 312 5.76 6.34 -13.16
N SER A 313 6.84 7.11 -13.23
CA SER A 313 7.34 7.92 -12.10
C SER A 313 6.40 9.04 -11.68
N PHE A 314 5.61 9.56 -12.62
CA PHE A 314 4.60 10.59 -12.40
C PHE A 314 3.20 10.02 -12.11
N GLN A 315 3.06 8.68 -12.01
CA GLN A 315 1.79 8.06 -11.64
C GLN A 315 1.71 7.95 -10.13
N GLN A 316 0.69 8.59 -9.55
CA GLN A 316 0.35 8.45 -8.14
C GLN A 316 -0.77 7.42 -7.99
N VAL A 317 -0.65 6.55 -6.98
CA VAL A 317 -1.69 5.58 -6.61
C VAL A 317 -1.94 5.76 -5.12
N ASP A 318 -3.10 6.35 -4.82
CA ASP A 318 -3.60 6.52 -3.47
C ASP A 318 -4.65 5.43 -3.19
N VAL A 319 -4.56 4.81 -2.02
CA VAL A 319 -5.45 3.73 -1.60
C VAL A 319 -6.13 4.16 -0.30
N SER A 320 -7.45 4.23 -0.33
CA SER A 320 -8.29 4.46 0.84
C SER A 320 -9.16 3.23 1.08
N PHE A 321 -9.41 2.96 2.36
CA PHE A 321 -10.36 1.94 2.79
C PHE A 321 -11.44 2.68 3.55
N ASP A 322 -12.68 2.57 3.09
CA ASP A 322 -13.82 3.10 3.82
C ASP A 322 -14.04 2.21 5.04
N ASP A 323 -14.05 2.79 6.23
CA ASP A 323 -14.41 2.06 7.42
C ASP A 323 -15.90 1.74 7.33
N VAL A 324 -16.22 0.50 6.98
CA VAL A 324 -17.55 -0.07 7.23
C VAL A 324 -17.67 -0.19 8.74
N SER A 325 -18.02 0.91 9.39
CA SER A 325 -18.30 0.95 10.82
C SER A 325 -19.57 0.14 11.06
N VAL A 326 -19.41 -1.16 11.28
CA VAL A 326 -20.37 -1.93 12.07
C VAL A 326 -20.32 -1.28 13.45
N GLY A 327 -21.39 -0.56 13.77
CA GLY A 327 -21.38 0.48 14.78
C GLY A 327 -20.69 0.09 16.09
N ASP A 328 -19.78 0.95 16.53
CA ASP A 328 -19.70 1.25 17.96
C ASP A 328 -19.25 2.70 18.14
N ALA A 329 -20.08 3.44 18.86
CA ALA A 329 -19.79 4.80 19.29
C ALA A 329 -18.89 4.70 20.53
N SER A 330 -17.59 4.96 20.40
CA SER A 330 -16.75 5.61 21.42
C SER A 330 -15.26 5.32 21.18
N SER A 331 -14.51 6.37 20.87
CA SER A 331 -13.20 6.72 21.45
C SER A 331 -12.47 7.60 20.44
N GLY A 332 -12.41 8.88 20.78
CA GLY A 332 -11.60 9.84 20.04
C GLY A 332 -10.13 9.67 20.40
N ASP A 333 -9.30 9.55 19.38
CA ASP A 333 -7.98 10.18 19.39
C ASP A 333 -7.65 10.58 17.94
N ALA A 334 -7.73 11.88 17.68
CA ALA A 334 -7.54 12.46 16.36
C ALA A 334 -6.26 13.29 16.37
N SER A 335 -5.11 12.62 16.20
CA SER A 335 -3.95 13.28 15.61
C SER A 335 -4.18 13.38 14.10
N VAL A 336 -4.91 14.43 13.72
CA VAL A 336 -5.19 14.75 12.31
C VAL A 336 -3.86 15.11 11.64
N ASP A 337 -3.47 14.30 10.66
CA ASP A 337 -2.41 14.57 9.69
C ASP A 337 -2.78 15.84 8.89
N GLN A 338 -2.35 17.02 9.36
CA GLN A 338 -2.74 18.34 8.84
C GLN A 338 -2.14 18.67 7.46
N ASP A 339 -1.24 17.83 6.94
CA ASP A 339 -0.49 18.09 5.70
C ASP A 339 -1.09 17.44 4.43
N ARG A 340 -2.20 16.69 4.53
CA ARG A 340 -2.89 16.14 3.35
C ARG A 340 -4.05 17.04 2.90
N PRO A 341 -4.08 17.47 1.63
CA PRO A 341 -5.20 18.24 1.10
C PRO A 341 -6.49 17.40 1.15
N MET A 342 -7.53 17.98 1.76
CA MET A 342 -8.84 17.35 1.86
C MET A 342 -9.46 17.14 0.49
N GLU A 343 -10.04 15.97 0.25
CA GLU A 343 -10.77 15.70 -0.99
C GLU A 343 -11.99 16.64 -1.13
N LEU A 344 -12.16 17.24 -2.31
CA LEU A 344 -13.13 18.31 -2.54
C LEU A 344 -14.57 17.86 -2.30
N THR A 345 -14.94 16.67 -2.77
CA THR A 345 -16.29 16.10 -2.61
C THR A 345 -16.58 15.86 -1.13
N HIS A 346 -15.61 15.37 -0.37
CA HIS A 346 -15.68 15.22 1.08
C HIS A 346 -15.87 16.57 1.77
N ALA A 347 -15.10 17.60 1.40
CA ALA A 347 -15.29 18.95 1.91
C ALA A 347 -16.72 19.45 1.63
N MET A 348 -17.20 19.32 0.39
CA MET A 348 -18.56 19.73 0.00
C MET A 348 -19.66 18.98 0.75
N ARG A 349 -19.48 17.67 1.01
CA ARG A 349 -20.47 16.82 1.69
C ARG A 349 -20.42 16.89 3.22
N THR A 350 -19.35 17.43 3.80
CA THR A 350 -19.16 17.51 5.26
C THR A 350 -19.05 18.95 5.80
N THR A 351 -19.07 19.97 4.93
CA THR A 351 -19.15 21.38 5.37
C THR A 351 -20.58 21.73 5.77
N GLY A 352 -20.91 21.46 7.03
CA GLY A 352 -22.19 21.82 7.63
C GLY A 352 -22.13 23.12 8.43
N THR A 353 -23.31 23.67 8.76
CA THR A 353 -23.43 24.81 9.68
C THR A 353 -23.06 24.39 11.11
N CYS A 354 -21.97 24.93 11.64
CA CYS A 354 -21.56 24.69 13.02
C CYS A 354 -22.29 25.62 14.00
N ARG A 355 -22.80 25.08 15.10
CA ARG A 355 -23.57 25.86 16.09
C ARG A 355 -22.92 25.92 17.47
N ARG A 356 -21.75 25.29 17.62
CA ARG A 356 -20.98 25.17 18.86
C ARG A 356 -19.49 25.22 18.57
N PHE A 357 -18.84 26.27 19.06
CA PHE A 357 -17.46 26.59 18.75
C PHE A 357 -16.62 26.54 20.03
N ARG A 358 -15.42 25.99 19.92
CA ARG A 358 -14.43 26.11 20.97
C ARG A 358 -13.94 27.56 21.08
N PRO A 359 -13.46 27.99 22.26
CA PRO A 359 -12.94 29.34 22.47
C PRO A 359 -11.55 29.58 21.84
N ASP A 360 -10.91 28.53 21.29
CA ASP A 360 -9.59 28.62 20.68
C ASP A 360 -9.54 29.68 19.56
N PRO A 361 -8.51 30.55 19.54
CA PRO A 361 -8.36 31.54 18.48
C PRO A 361 -8.06 30.87 17.14
N VAL A 362 -8.59 31.44 16.06
CA VAL A 362 -8.24 31.03 14.70
C VAL A 362 -6.98 31.80 14.25
N PRO A 363 -5.88 31.12 13.89
CA PRO A 363 -4.65 31.77 13.45
C PRO A 363 -4.81 32.64 12.19
N ASP A 364 -3.98 33.69 12.07
CA ASP A 364 -4.01 34.64 10.95
C ASP A 364 -3.65 33.99 9.61
N ASP A 365 -2.62 33.15 9.61
CA ASP A 365 -2.17 32.40 8.44
C ASP A 365 -3.26 31.47 7.90
N VAL A 366 -4.02 30.81 8.78
CA VAL A 366 -5.18 30.00 8.40
C VAL A 366 -6.27 30.85 7.75
N LEU A 367 -6.61 32.01 8.32
CA LEU A 367 -7.61 32.91 7.74
C LEU A 367 -7.14 33.47 6.38
N VAL A 368 -5.89 33.93 6.30
CA VAL A 368 -5.31 34.48 5.07
C VAL A 368 -5.28 33.44 3.96
N ALA A 369 -4.84 32.21 4.25
CA ALA A 369 -4.85 31.12 3.29
C ALA A 369 -6.27 30.79 2.81
N ALA A 370 -7.24 30.77 3.73
CA ALA A 370 -8.64 30.52 3.39
C ALA A 370 -9.24 31.65 2.51
N PHE A 371 -8.92 32.92 2.79
CA PHE A 371 -9.34 34.04 1.94
C PHE A 371 -8.64 34.05 0.57
N ASP A 372 -7.36 33.66 0.50
CA ASP A 372 -6.64 33.52 -0.78
C ASP A 372 -7.27 32.44 -1.66
N ALA A 373 -7.69 31.31 -1.10
CA ALA A 373 -8.47 30.32 -1.83
C ALA A 373 -9.87 30.84 -2.20
N ALA A 374 -10.55 31.52 -1.26
CA ALA A 374 -11.90 32.02 -1.46
C ALA A 374 -12.01 32.97 -2.66
N ARG A 375 -11.03 33.87 -2.86
CA ARG A 375 -11.08 34.94 -3.87
C ARG A 375 -11.24 34.45 -5.32
N PHE A 376 -11.01 33.16 -5.58
CA PHE A 376 -11.25 32.52 -6.88
C PHE A 376 -12.72 32.16 -7.13
N GLY A 377 -13.62 32.46 -6.19
CA GLY A 377 -15.07 32.34 -6.42
C GLY A 377 -15.53 33.23 -7.58
N PRO A 378 -16.35 32.71 -8.52
CA PRO A 378 -16.79 33.47 -9.68
C PRO A 378 -17.59 34.70 -9.28
N GLN A 379 -17.32 35.82 -9.96
CA GLN A 379 -18.00 37.11 -9.76
C GLN A 379 -18.32 37.72 -11.13
N GLY A 380 -19.53 38.24 -11.32
CA GLY A 380 -20.05 38.65 -12.63
C GLY A 380 -19.15 39.67 -13.34
N GLY A 381 -18.69 39.33 -14.55
CA GLY A 381 -17.75 40.16 -15.32
C GLY A 381 -16.41 40.41 -14.61
N ASN A 382 -16.04 39.56 -13.65
CA ASN A 382 -14.84 39.69 -12.81
C ASN A 382 -14.72 41.05 -12.10
N ARG A 383 -15.84 41.69 -11.75
CA ARG A 383 -15.86 43.02 -11.10
C ARG A 383 -15.41 43.01 -9.63
N GLN A 384 -15.33 41.83 -9.03
CA GLN A 384 -14.87 41.59 -7.66
C GLN A 384 -15.51 42.52 -6.58
N PRO A 385 -16.86 42.61 -6.50
CA PRO A 385 -17.56 43.53 -5.61
C PRO A 385 -17.46 43.20 -4.11
N VAL A 386 -17.05 41.98 -3.75
CA VAL A 386 -17.14 41.48 -2.37
C VAL A 386 -15.98 41.97 -1.49
N ARG A 387 -16.28 42.35 -0.25
CA ARG A 387 -15.31 42.68 0.81
C ARG A 387 -15.67 41.92 2.08
N PHE A 388 -14.67 41.60 2.89
CA PHE A 388 -14.84 40.90 4.17
C PHE A 388 -14.28 41.76 5.30
N VAL A 389 -15.03 41.87 6.40
CA VAL A 389 -14.55 42.48 7.65
C VAL A 389 -14.42 41.37 8.69
N VAL A 390 -13.19 41.08 9.12
CA VAL A 390 -12.90 40.07 10.15
C VAL A 390 -12.93 40.73 11.52
N VAL A 391 -13.91 40.38 12.35
CA VAL A 391 -14.17 40.94 13.67
C VAL A 391 -13.73 39.95 14.76
N ARG A 392 -12.65 40.28 15.46
CA ARG A 392 -12.12 39.52 16.62
C ARG A 392 -12.26 40.26 17.94
N ASP A 393 -12.33 41.58 17.86
CA ASP A 393 -12.51 42.45 19.02
C ASP A 393 -13.74 42.01 19.85
N PRO A 394 -13.56 41.66 21.13
CA PRO A 394 -14.64 41.15 21.96
C PRO A 394 -15.82 42.12 22.12
N GLU A 395 -15.55 43.43 22.17
CA GLU A 395 -16.62 44.43 22.32
C GLU A 395 -17.46 44.52 21.06
N ARG A 396 -16.84 44.64 19.89
CA ARG A 396 -17.53 44.63 18.59
C ARG A 396 -18.29 43.31 18.38
N ARG A 397 -17.72 42.15 18.70
CA ARG A 397 -18.42 40.85 18.63
C ARG A 397 -19.65 40.82 19.54
N ARG A 398 -19.55 41.34 20.76
CA ARG A 398 -20.69 41.43 21.69
C ARG A 398 -21.80 42.33 21.16
N VAL A 399 -21.47 43.47 20.54
CA VAL A 399 -22.48 44.35 19.92
C VAL A 399 -23.18 43.63 18.77
N LEU A 400 -22.43 42.99 17.86
CA LEU A 400 -23.00 42.20 16.75
C LEU A 400 -23.90 41.06 17.25
N ALA A 401 -23.48 40.35 18.31
CA ALA A 401 -24.27 39.29 18.93
C ALA A 401 -25.58 39.80 19.55
N ASN A 402 -25.55 40.95 20.21
CA ASN A 402 -26.76 41.56 20.78
C ASN A 402 -27.75 41.98 19.68
N LEU A 403 -27.27 42.57 18.59
CA LEU A 403 -28.10 42.89 17.43
C LEU A 403 -28.72 41.62 16.82
N TYR A 404 -27.93 40.56 16.67
CA TYR A 404 -28.41 39.27 16.19
C TYR A 404 -29.51 38.69 17.09
N LEU A 405 -29.26 38.65 18.40
CA LEU A 405 -30.18 38.09 19.38
C LEU A 405 -31.49 38.87 19.45
N ALA A 406 -31.44 40.20 19.32
CA ALA A 406 -32.65 41.04 19.26
C ALA A 406 -33.55 40.71 18.07
N ARG A 407 -32.98 40.19 16.96
CA ARG A 407 -33.74 39.72 15.79
C ARG A 407 -34.18 38.27 15.85
N TRP A 408 -33.58 37.46 16.72
CA TRP A 408 -33.78 36.02 16.75
C TRP A 408 -35.21 35.61 17.08
N GLN A 409 -35.77 36.08 18.21
CA GLN A 409 -37.13 35.72 18.59
C GLN A 409 -38.19 36.29 17.62
N PRO A 410 -38.15 37.57 17.23
CA PRO A 410 -39.10 38.10 16.24
C PRO A 410 -39.09 37.34 14.91
N TYR A 411 -37.91 36.91 14.44
CA TYR A 411 -37.78 36.12 13.22
C TYR A 411 -38.46 34.74 13.33
N LEU A 412 -38.34 34.07 14.48
CA LEU A 412 -39.00 32.78 14.71
C LEU A 412 -40.52 32.95 14.75
N ASP A 413 -41.00 33.99 15.43
CA ASP A 413 -42.41 34.30 15.59
C ASP A 413 -43.06 34.63 14.24
N GLU A 414 -42.43 35.49 13.43
CA GLU A 414 -42.91 35.88 12.09
C GLU A 414 -43.05 34.68 11.15
N ARG A 415 -42.15 33.69 11.26
CA ARG A 415 -42.18 32.48 10.43
C ARG A 415 -42.96 31.32 11.02
N GLY A 416 -43.50 31.46 12.24
CA GLY A 416 -44.20 30.38 12.94
C GLY A 416 -43.36 29.13 13.17
N ILE A 417 -42.04 29.28 13.35
CA ILE A 417 -41.09 28.17 13.51
C ILE A 417 -40.86 27.91 15.00
N SER A 418 -40.99 26.66 15.45
CA SER A 418 -40.62 26.28 16.81
C SER A 418 -39.12 26.44 17.03
N THR A 419 -38.74 26.99 18.18
CA THR A 419 -37.34 27.32 18.51
C THR A 419 -36.43 26.08 18.47
N PRO A 420 -35.52 25.96 17.48
CA PRO A 420 -34.63 24.80 17.41
C PRO A 420 -33.51 24.92 18.45
N THR A 421 -33.33 23.91 19.30
CA THR A 421 -32.41 23.96 20.46
C THR A 421 -30.98 24.40 20.11
N GLU A 422 -30.38 23.82 19.06
CA GLU A 422 -29.00 24.16 18.66
C GLU A 422 -28.91 25.54 17.97
N ALA A 423 -29.98 25.99 17.33
CA ALA A 423 -30.02 27.32 16.71
C ALA A 423 -30.16 28.43 17.76
N ASP A 424 -31.01 28.19 18.75
CA ASP A 424 -31.22 29.11 19.87
C ASP A 424 -29.99 29.21 20.75
N HIS A 425 -29.33 28.08 21.04
CA HIS A 425 -28.03 28.09 21.70
C HIS A 425 -27.03 28.97 20.96
N PHE A 426 -26.87 28.76 19.65
CA PHE A 426 -25.95 29.53 18.83
C PHE A 426 -26.28 31.03 18.83
N ALA A 427 -27.57 31.39 18.73
CA ALA A 427 -28.00 32.79 18.78
C ALA A 427 -27.62 33.48 20.10
N ARG A 428 -27.73 32.77 21.22
CA ARG A 428 -27.41 33.28 22.56
C ARG A 428 -25.90 33.32 22.87
N THR A 429 -25.13 32.44 22.23
CA THR A 429 -23.68 32.29 22.44
C THR A 429 -22.84 32.85 21.30
N LEU A 430 -23.44 33.65 20.40
CA LEU A 430 -22.75 34.18 19.22
C LEU A 430 -21.53 35.05 19.59
N ALA A 431 -21.58 35.75 20.73
CA ALA A 431 -20.47 36.56 21.24
C ALA A 431 -19.23 35.72 21.59
N ASP A 432 -19.41 34.44 21.91
CA ASP A 432 -18.35 33.53 22.33
C ASP A 432 -17.55 32.98 21.15
N VAL A 433 -18.09 33.06 19.93
CA VAL A 433 -17.43 32.58 18.71
C VAL A 433 -16.18 33.41 18.41
N PRO A 434 -14.98 32.81 18.31
CA PRO A 434 -13.71 33.54 18.30
C PRO A 434 -13.55 34.54 17.15
N VAL A 435 -14.20 34.29 16.00
CA VAL A 435 -14.18 35.18 14.83
C VAL A 435 -15.58 35.33 14.26
N LEU A 436 -16.00 36.58 14.02
CA LEU A 436 -17.15 36.89 13.17
C LEU A 436 -16.66 37.55 11.88
N VAL A 437 -17.19 37.13 10.74
CA VAL A 437 -16.86 37.72 9.43
C VAL A 437 -18.11 38.37 8.86
N VAL A 438 -18.05 39.67 8.57
CA VAL A 438 -19.12 40.40 7.87
C VAL A 438 -18.80 40.46 6.39
N VAL A 439 -19.70 39.92 5.57
CA VAL A 439 -19.59 39.90 4.12
C VAL A 439 -20.31 41.12 3.57
N CYS A 440 -19.57 41.96 2.84
CA CYS A 440 -20.06 43.18 2.23
C CYS A 440 -19.96 43.09 0.71
N ALA A 441 -20.83 43.79 -0.01
CA ALA A 441 -20.79 43.88 -1.45
C ALA A 441 -21.01 45.32 -1.94
N LYS A 442 -20.16 45.76 -2.88
CA LYS A 442 -20.30 47.07 -3.52
C LYS A 442 -21.47 47.04 -4.50
N LEU A 443 -22.55 47.77 -4.19
CA LEU A 443 -23.81 47.73 -4.93
C LEU A 443 -23.64 48.07 -6.41
N ALA A 444 -22.88 49.13 -6.71
CA ALA A 444 -22.61 49.59 -8.07
C ALA A 444 -21.89 48.55 -8.96
N ALA A 445 -21.29 47.51 -8.36
CA ALA A 445 -20.58 46.48 -9.08
C ALA A 445 -21.36 45.16 -9.21
N LEU A 446 -22.52 45.00 -8.55
CA LEU A 446 -23.27 43.74 -8.52
C LEU A 446 -24.11 43.43 -9.78
N HIS A 447 -24.43 44.41 -10.63
CA HIS A 447 -25.15 44.28 -11.91
C HIS A 447 -26.18 43.11 -12.00
N PRO A 448 -27.15 43.02 -11.08
CA PRO A 448 -28.24 42.06 -11.22
C PRO A 448 -29.06 42.37 -12.48
N THR A 449 -29.46 41.33 -13.21
CA THR A 449 -30.23 41.46 -14.46
C THR A 449 -31.72 41.22 -14.28
N ASP A 450 -32.18 41.00 -13.05
CA ASP A 450 -33.58 40.66 -12.74
C ASP A 450 -34.29 41.70 -11.88
N THR A 451 -33.71 42.90 -11.73
CA THR A 451 -34.27 43.98 -10.90
C THR A 451 -35.58 44.55 -11.41
N GLU A 452 -35.88 44.36 -12.70
CA GLU A 452 -37.13 44.83 -13.33
C GLU A 452 -38.24 43.77 -13.29
N LEU A 453 -37.93 42.54 -12.87
CA LEU A 453 -38.94 41.52 -12.66
C LEU A 453 -39.54 41.79 -11.28
N ASP A 454 -40.84 42.10 -11.21
CA ASP A 454 -41.60 42.41 -9.99
C ASP A 454 -41.66 41.23 -9.00
N ARG A 455 -40.49 40.87 -8.47
CA ARG A 455 -40.22 39.77 -7.54
C ARG A 455 -38.89 40.04 -6.83
N LEU A 456 -38.58 39.25 -5.81
CA LEU A 456 -37.27 39.27 -5.18
C LEU A 456 -36.17 38.96 -6.22
N SER A 457 -35.10 39.77 -6.22
CA SER A 457 -33.91 39.48 -7.04
C SER A 457 -33.25 38.18 -6.57
N ILE A 458 -33.10 37.24 -7.49
CA ILE A 458 -32.46 35.93 -7.26
C ILE A 458 -31.00 36.00 -7.72
N VAL A 459 -30.72 36.72 -8.82
CA VAL A 459 -29.37 36.74 -9.42
C VAL A 459 -28.41 37.71 -8.72
N GLY A 460 -28.90 38.65 -7.91
CA GLY A 460 -28.06 39.62 -7.19
C GLY A 460 -27.04 38.98 -6.24
N GLY A 461 -27.36 37.81 -5.68
CA GLY A 461 -26.44 37.06 -4.82
C GLY A 461 -25.38 36.25 -5.58
N ALA A 462 -25.50 36.09 -6.91
CA ALA A 462 -24.63 35.20 -7.70
C ALA A 462 -23.17 35.66 -7.73
N SER A 463 -22.89 36.95 -7.50
CA SER A 463 -21.53 37.49 -7.37
C SER A 463 -21.01 37.50 -5.93
N VAL A 464 -21.81 37.06 -4.95
CA VAL A 464 -21.45 37.10 -3.52
C VAL A 464 -21.28 35.70 -2.95
N TYR A 465 -22.29 34.83 -3.11
CA TYR A 465 -22.28 33.54 -2.43
C TYR A 465 -21.24 32.52 -2.93
N PRO A 466 -20.74 32.54 -4.18
CA PRO A 466 -19.68 31.62 -4.58
C PRO A 466 -18.37 31.82 -3.81
N ILE A 467 -17.93 33.08 -3.65
CA ILE A 467 -16.73 33.40 -2.86
C ILE A 467 -16.93 33.08 -1.38
N VAL A 468 -18.13 33.30 -0.84
CA VAL A 468 -18.47 32.90 0.54
C VAL A 468 -18.46 31.38 0.72
N GLN A 469 -19.00 30.63 -0.25
CA GLN A 469 -18.97 29.16 -0.22
C GLN A 469 -17.53 28.64 -0.30
N ASN A 470 -16.69 29.22 -1.15
CA ASN A 470 -15.27 28.84 -1.20
C ASN A 470 -14.55 29.11 0.12
N LEU A 471 -14.88 30.21 0.81
CA LEU A 471 -14.34 30.49 2.14
C LEU A 471 -14.72 29.39 3.15
N CYS A 472 -15.99 28.97 3.17
CA CYS A 472 -16.43 27.88 4.03
C CYS A 472 -15.68 26.57 3.74
N LEU A 473 -15.48 26.23 2.46
CA LEU A 473 -14.76 25.01 2.05
C LEU A 473 -13.25 25.09 2.37
N ALA A 474 -12.63 26.24 2.19
CA ALA A 474 -11.22 26.44 2.51
C ALA A 474 -10.96 26.35 4.02
N LEU A 475 -11.83 26.97 4.83
CA LEU A 475 -11.79 26.85 6.29
C LEU A 475 -12.03 25.40 6.74
N ARG A 476 -12.97 24.69 6.10
CA ARG A 476 -13.19 23.26 6.36
C ARG A 476 -11.92 22.44 6.16
N GLY A 477 -11.17 22.71 5.08
CA GLY A 477 -9.89 22.06 4.77
C GLY A 477 -8.85 22.24 5.88
N ALA A 478 -8.86 23.39 6.55
CA ALA A 478 -7.99 23.70 7.69
C ALA A 478 -8.56 23.22 9.05
N GLY A 479 -9.64 22.44 9.06
CA GLY A 479 -10.30 21.99 10.29
C GLY A 479 -11.07 23.09 11.04
N VAL A 480 -11.29 24.25 10.41
CA VAL A 480 -12.08 25.37 10.96
C VAL A 480 -13.52 25.27 10.47
N ALA A 481 -14.48 25.39 11.39
CA ALA A 481 -15.90 25.31 11.08
C ALA A 481 -16.51 26.69 10.85
N THR A 482 -17.62 26.72 10.10
CA THR A 482 -18.33 27.95 9.76
C THR A 482 -19.82 27.84 10.03
N ALA A 483 -20.47 28.95 10.38
CA ALA A 483 -21.91 29.11 10.28
C ALA A 483 -22.28 30.40 9.56
N LEU A 484 -22.75 30.25 8.32
CA LEU A 484 -23.34 31.33 7.54
C LEU A 484 -24.75 31.64 8.03
N THR A 485 -25.03 32.92 8.27
CA THR A 485 -26.35 33.45 8.63
C THR A 485 -26.57 34.81 7.98
N THR A 486 -27.83 35.15 7.68
CA THR A 486 -28.22 36.42 7.06
C THR A 486 -29.10 37.27 7.98
N LEU A 487 -29.44 36.78 9.18
CA LEU A 487 -30.39 37.46 10.07
C LEU A 487 -29.96 38.89 10.42
N LEU A 488 -28.66 39.10 10.63
CA LEU A 488 -28.11 40.40 11.03
C LEU A 488 -28.10 41.44 9.91
N VAL A 489 -28.36 41.03 8.65
CA VAL A 489 -28.54 41.97 7.52
C VAL A 489 -29.74 42.90 7.78
N ALA A 490 -30.73 42.48 8.58
CA ALA A 490 -31.86 43.32 8.97
C ALA A 490 -31.48 44.56 9.82
N ASP A 491 -30.27 44.58 10.39
CA ASP A 491 -29.70 45.74 11.10
C ASP A 491 -28.47 46.31 10.37
N GLU A 492 -28.40 46.16 9.05
CA GLU A 492 -27.32 46.66 8.20
C GLU A 492 -26.82 48.07 8.57
N PRO A 493 -27.69 49.10 8.78
CA PRO A 493 -27.20 50.44 9.12
C PRO A 493 -26.37 50.49 10.40
N LYS A 494 -26.75 49.71 11.43
CA LYS A 494 -26.03 49.65 12.72
C LYS A 494 -24.73 48.87 12.58
N VAL A 495 -24.72 47.82 11.75
CA VAL A 495 -23.51 47.05 11.45
C VAL A 495 -22.52 47.90 10.66
N ALA A 496 -23.01 48.69 9.70
CA ALA A 496 -22.21 49.62 8.91
C ALA A 496 -21.56 50.69 9.77
N GLU A 497 -22.32 51.31 10.68
CA GLU A 497 -21.79 52.26 11.65
C GLU A 497 -20.74 51.63 12.57
N LEU A 498 -21.01 50.45 13.14
CA LEU A 498 -20.08 49.77 14.07
C LEU A 498 -18.73 49.40 13.42
N LEU A 499 -18.75 49.06 12.14
CA LEU A 499 -17.61 48.52 11.41
C LEU A 499 -17.01 49.49 10.39
N ASP A 500 -17.43 50.75 10.42
CA ASP A 500 -16.95 51.80 9.54
C ASP A 500 -17.09 51.43 8.04
N ILE A 501 -18.21 50.78 7.67
CA ILE A 501 -18.48 50.35 6.30
C ILE A 501 -18.87 51.59 5.47
N PRO A 502 -18.17 51.88 4.35
CA PRO A 502 -18.42 53.08 3.56
C PRO A 502 -19.73 53.00 2.76
N ASP A 503 -20.27 54.16 2.42
CA ASP A 503 -21.44 54.29 1.55
C ASP A 503 -21.28 53.53 0.22
N GLY A 504 -22.41 53.01 -0.28
CA GLY A 504 -22.45 52.22 -1.53
C GLY A 504 -22.05 50.75 -1.35
N TYR A 505 -21.77 50.32 -0.13
CA TYR A 505 -21.66 48.91 0.24
C TYR A 505 -22.89 48.47 1.04
N ALA A 506 -23.34 47.24 0.80
CA ALA A 506 -24.36 46.57 1.59
C ALA A 506 -23.78 45.33 2.26
N THR A 507 -24.33 44.95 3.41
CA THR A 507 -24.05 43.67 4.08
C THR A 507 -24.86 42.57 3.39
N ALA A 508 -24.21 41.45 3.10
CA ALA A 508 -24.83 40.33 2.39
C ALA A 508 -25.01 39.10 3.28
N ALA A 509 -24.07 38.83 4.18
CA ALA A 509 -24.10 37.69 5.09
C ALA A 509 -23.13 37.90 6.25
N HIS A 510 -23.26 37.06 7.27
CA HIS A 510 -22.36 36.97 8.41
C HIS A 510 -21.92 35.53 8.58
N LEU A 511 -20.65 35.30 8.93
CA LEU A 511 -20.12 33.99 9.27
C LEU A 511 -19.58 33.98 10.69
N ALA A 512 -20.04 33.04 11.50
CA ALA A 512 -19.33 32.59 12.68
C ALA A 512 -18.21 31.62 12.25
N VAL A 513 -16.98 31.85 12.70
CA VAL A 513 -15.79 31.08 12.31
C VAL A 513 -15.00 30.66 13.56
N GLY A 514 -14.70 29.37 13.67
CA GLY A 514 -13.96 28.81 14.80
C GLY A 514 -13.85 27.29 14.75
N TYR A 515 -13.09 26.69 15.67
CA TYR A 515 -12.97 25.23 15.75
C TYR A 515 -14.25 24.61 16.35
N PRO A 516 -14.79 23.52 15.79
CA PRO A 516 -16.03 22.93 16.28
C PRO A 516 -15.83 22.20 17.62
N GLU A 517 -16.78 22.31 18.54
CA GLU A 517 -16.77 21.51 19.79
C GLU A 517 -17.03 20.03 19.54
N ARG A 518 -17.96 19.72 18.63
CA ARG A 518 -18.50 18.36 18.40
C ARG A 518 -17.98 17.71 17.12
N GLY A 519 -16.84 18.17 16.60
CA GLY A 519 -16.29 17.73 15.32
C GLY A 519 -17.14 18.16 14.11
N PHE A 520 -16.77 17.67 12.92
CA PHE A 520 -17.50 17.93 11.67
C PHE A 520 -18.55 16.85 11.41
N PRO A 521 -19.67 17.18 10.74
CA PRO A 521 -20.66 16.18 10.38
C PRO A 521 -20.05 15.18 9.39
N SER A 522 -20.25 13.89 9.65
CA SER A 522 -19.79 12.81 8.77
C SER A 522 -20.69 12.62 7.55
N ASN A 523 -21.97 13.01 7.64
CA ASN A 523 -22.91 12.92 6.52
C ASN A 523 -24.02 13.99 6.65
N LEU A 524 -24.10 14.90 5.66
CA LEU A 524 -25.19 15.85 5.55
C LEU A 524 -26.34 15.26 4.75
N ARG A 525 -27.53 15.16 5.36
CA ARG A 525 -28.73 14.74 4.65
C ARG A 525 -29.13 15.80 3.62
N ARG A 526 -29.33 15.37 2.37
CA ARG A 526 -29.83 16.17 1.25
C ARG A 526 -30.91 15.37 0.53
N ARG A 527 -31.81 16.05 -0.18
CA ARG A 527 -32.76 15.39 -1.08
C ARG A 527 -32.00 14.63 -2.17
N PRO A 528 -32.57 13.51 -2.68
CA PRO A 528 -32.01 12.81 -3.84
C PRO A 528 -31.81 13.76 -5.03
N VAL A 529 -30.86 13.42 -5.91
CA VAL A 529 -30.51 14.24 -7.08
C VAL A 529 -31.70 14.35 -8.05
N GLU A 530 -32.51 13.30 -8.13
CA GLU A 530 -33.67 13.15 -8.99
C GLU A 530 -34.81 14.12 -8.65
N GLU A 531 -34.85 14.64 -7.41
CA GLU A 531 -35.82 15.67 -7.01
C GLU A 531 -35.37 17.09 -7.40
N LEU A 532 -34.09 17.26 -7.76
CA LEU A 532 -33.46 18.57 -7.97
C LEU A 532 -33.03 18.79 -9.43
N VAL A 533 -32.75 17.72 -10.17
CA VAL A 533 -32.18 17.77 -11.52
C VAL A 533 -33.14 17.14 -12.52
N PHE A 534 -33.50 17.95 -13.52
CA PHE A 534 -34.39 17.55 -14.60
C PHE A 534 -33.68 17.66 -15.96
N GLY A 535 -34.00 16.77 -16.89
CA GLY A 535 -33.49 16.82 -18.27
C GLY A 535 -34.39 17.65 -19.16
N GLU A 536 -33.84 18.63 -19.88
CA GLU A 536 -34.52 19.53 -20.84
C GLU A 536 -35.64 20.43 -20.27
N ALA A 537 -36.55 19.93 -19.44
CA ALA A 537 -37.71 20.63 -18.91
C ALA A 537 -37.96 20.27 -17.43
N PHE A 538 -38.56 21.21 -16.67
CA PHE A 538 -38.86 21.00 -15.25
C PHE A 538 -39.78 19.79 -15.04
N GLY A 539 -39.43 18.91 -14.10
CA GLY A 539 -40.16 17.68 -13.81
C GLY A 539 -39.78 16.47 -14.66
N ARG A 540 -39.01 16.62 -15.76
CA ARG A 540 -38.58 15.50 -16.59
C ARG A 540 -37.30 14.84 -16.02
N PRO A 541 -37.26 13.53 -15.79
CA PRO A 541 -36.06 12.87 -15.26
C PRO A 541 -34.81 13.09 -16.13
N LEU A 542 -33.66 13.29 -15.49
CA LEU A 542 -32.37 13.35 -16.19
C LEU A 542 -31.97 11.92 -16.65
N GLY A 543 -31.85 11.71 -17.97
CA GLY A 543 -31.34 10.45 -18.54
C GLY A 543 -32.36 9.59 -19.30
N GLU A 544 -33.63 9.98 -19.36
CA GLU A 544 -34.57 9.39 -20.32
C GLU A 544 -34.32 9.97 -21.72
N ALA A 545 -33.73 9.16 -22.61
CA ALA A 545 -33.65 9.48 -24.03
C ALA A 545 -35.06 9.77 -24.56
N GLY A 546 -35.21 10.93 -25.20
CA GLY A 546 -36.49 11.39 -25.75
C GLY A 546 -36.98 10.60 -26.95
#